data_AF-A0A931R0C0-F1
#
_entry.id   AF-A0A931R0C0-F1
#
_cell.length_a   1.000
_cell.length_b   1.000
_cell.length_c   1.000
_cell.angle_alpha   90.00
_cell.angle_beta   90.00
_cell.angle_gamma   90.00
#
_symmetry.space_group_name_H-M   'P 1'
#
loop_
_entity.id
_entity.type
_entity.pdbx_description
1 polymer ?
#
loop_
_entity_poly.entity_id
_entity_poly.type
_entity_poly.pdbx_seq_one_letter_code
_entity_poly.pdbx_strand_id
1 'polypeptide(L)'
;MSRDVYRRNCQRVRENFEGREALYVEKGALVVRVTGISDDPDNRTIEAVVDEVPTLGLRPSLIHERFFPGVPGPISWSISAGFLSTFSEHTWSVGYGGWFLTTAPEILCQVVALAATFEERLSPEDRFGRIMEHIYLHPIHEEVSRVFPDDK
;
A
#
# COMPACT_ATOMS: atom_id res chain seq x y z
N MET A 1 7.09 -24.40 -13.45
CA MET A 1 6.46 -23.63 -12.37
C MET A 1 4.94 -23.84 -12.38
N SER A 2 4.32 -24.28 -11.29
CA SER A 2 2.87 -24.57 -11.31
C SER A 2 2.09 -23.25 -11.33
N ARG A 3 1.37 -23.00 -12.44
CA ARG A 3 0.35 -21.95 -12.56
C ARG A 3 -0.61 -21.94 -11.37
N ASP A 4 -0.79 -23.08 -10.69
CA ASP A 4 -1.69 -23.22 -9.55
C ASP A 4 -1.17 -22.49 -8.30
N VAL A 5 0.15 -22.43 -8.08
CA VAL A 5 0.74 -21.68 -6.95
C VAL A 5 0.56 -20.19 -7.17
N TYR A 6 0.84 -19.70 -8.38
CA TYR A 6 0.60 -18.30 -8.75
C TYR A 6 -0.87 -17.91 -8.59
N ARG A 7 -1.80 -18.69 -9.17
CA ARG A 7 -3.25 -18.42 -9.02
C ARG A 7 -3.68 -18.39 -7.56
N ARG A 8 -3.19 -19.32 -6.73
CA ARG A 8 -3.47 -19.36 -5.29
C ARG A 8 -2.95 -18.11 -4.58
N ASN A 9 -1.76 -17.65 -4.93
CA ASN A 9 -1.19 -16.45 -4.34
C ASN A 9 -1.96 -15.18 -4.75
N CYS A 10 -2.31 -15.03 -6.02
CA CYS A 10 -3.17 -13.94 -6.49
C CYS A 10 -4.55 -13.96 -5.80
N GLN A 11 -5.14 -15.15 -5.61
CA GLN A 11 -6.38 -15.30 -4.87
C GLN A 11 -6.23 -14.83 -3.41
N ARG A 12 -5.16 -15.22 -2.72
CA ARG A 12 -4.89 -14.76 -1.34
C ARG A 12 -4.70 -13.24 -1.26
N VAL A 13 -4.00 -12.64 -2.24
CA VAL A 13 -3.90 -11.18 -2.33
C VAL A 13 -5.31 -10.57 -2.48
N ARG A 14 -6.16 -11.10 -3.36
CA ARG A 14 -7.53 -10.60 -3.51
C ARG A 14 -8.33 -10.73 -2.21
N GLU A 15 -8.29 -11.88 -1.54
CA GLU A 15 -9.01 -12.13 -0.28
C GLU A 15 -8.57 -11.20 0.88
N ASN A 16 -7.28 -10.86 0.90
CA ASN A 16 -6.69 -10.05 1.97
C ASN A 16 -6.79 -8.54 1.73
N PHE A 17 -6.89 -8.08 0.48
CA PHE A 17 -6.80 -6.66 0.14
C PHE A 17 -8.02 -6.10 -0.59
N GLU A 18 -8.75 -6.87 -1.41
CA GLU A 18 -9.88 -6.36 -2.20
C GLU A 18 -10.98 -5.80 -1.30
N GLY A 19 -11.42 -4.57 -1.59
CA GLY A 19 -12.46 -3.86 -0.85
C GLY A 19 -12.03 -3.36 0.54
N ARG A 20 -10.77 -3.57 0.94
CA ARG A 20 -10.27 -3.17 2.26
C ARG A 20 -9.59 -1.82 2.22
N GLU A 21 -9.66 -1.13 3.36
CA GLU A 21 -8.84 0.05 3.61
C GLU A 21 -7.44 -0.39 4.03
N ALA A 22 -6.43 0.32 3.53
CA ALA A 22 -5.04 0.03 3.75
C ALA A 22 -4.25 1.33 3.85
N LEU A 23 -3.14 1.27 4.58
CA LEU A 23 -2.14 2.32 4.56
C LEU A 23 -1.22 2.09 3.36
N TYR A 24 -1.23 3.03 2.41
CA TYR A 24 -0.35 3.04 1.24
C TYR A 24 0.88 3.91 1.50
N VAL A 25 2.06 3.32 1.29
CA VAL A 25 3.37 3.90 1.54
C VAL A 25 4.22 3.81 0.27
N GLU A 26 4.54 4.93 -0.36
CA GLU A 26 5.55 5.00 -1.45
C GLU A 26 6.31 6.32 -1.38
N LYS A 27 5.56 7.42 -1.37
CA LYS A 27 6.05 8.81 -1.28
C LYS A 27 5.11 9.63 -0.42
N GLY A 28 4.81 9.09 0.76
CA GLY A 28 3.75 9.56 1.65
C GLY A 28 3.02 8.39 2.28
N ALA A 29 2.13 8.70 3.21
CA ALA A 29 1.29 7.74 3.90
C ALA A 29 -0.16 8.17 3.72
N LEU A 30 -0.93 7.39 2.96
CA LEU A 30 -2.34 7.65 2.70
C LEU A 30 -3.16 6.46 3.17
N VAL A 31 -4.37 6.72 3.69
CA VAL A 31 -5.37 5.67 3.76
C VAL A 31 -6.01 5.57 2.39
N VAL A 32 -6.01 4.37 1.83
CA VAL A 32 -6.61 4.07 0.54
C VAL A 32 -7.56 2.90 0.67
N ARG A 33 -8.52 2.79 -0.24
CA ARG A 33 -9.31 1.58 -0.45
C ARG A 33 -8.79 0.86 -1.68
N VAL A 34 -8.46 -0.41 -1.55
CA VAL A 34 -7.97 -1.23 -2.66
C VAL A 34 -9.15 -1.88 -3.36
N THR A 35 -9.24 -1.75 -4.68
CA THR A 35 -10.30 -2.34 -5.50
C THR A 35 -9.75 -2.89 -6.82
N GLY A 36 -10.53 -3.71 -7.52
CA GLY A 36 -10.24 -4.12 -8.89
C GLY A 36 -8.96 -4.94 -9.05
N ILE A 37 -8.63 -5.80 -8.09
CA ILE A 37 -7.43 -6.63 -8.13
C ILE A 37 -7.53 -7.65 -9.27
N SER A 38 -6.71 -7.46 -10.29
CA SER A 38 -6.60 -8.34 -11.47
C SER A 38 -5.17 -8.80 -11.69
N ASP A 39 -5.02 -10.04 -12.15
CA ASP A 39 -3.73 -10.64 -12.46
C ASP A 39 -3.58 -10.84 -13.98
N ASP A 40 -2.37 -10.57 -14.49
CA ASP A 40 -1.96 -10.85 -15.87
C ASP A 40 -0.85 -11.92 -15.83
N PRO A 41 -1.22 -13.20 -16.05
CA PRO A 41 -0.27 -14.30 -16.01
C PRO A 41 0.79 -14.23 -17.11
N ASP A 42 0.46 -13.63 -18.26
CA ASP A 42 1.35 -13.57 -19.43
C ASP A 42 2.45 -12.54 -19.21
N ASN A 43 2.10 -11.40 -18.58
CA ASN A 43 3.04 -10.35 -18.21
C ASN A 43 3.66 -10.54 -16.81
N ARG A 44 3.22 -11.55 -16.05
CA ARG A 44 3.63 -11.78 -14.65
C ARG A 44 3.45 -10.51 -13.81
N THR A 45 2.27 -9.91 -13.93
CA THR A 45 1.87 -8.72 -13.14
C THR A 45 0.57 -8.97 -12.39
N ILE A 46 0.40 -8.22 -11.31
CA ILE A 46 -0.84 -8.09 -10.58
C ILE A 46 -1.09 -6.59 -10.38
N GLU A 47 -2.31 -6.16 -10.63
CA GLU A 47 -2.71 -4.77 -10.64
C GLU A 47 -3.89 -4.56 -9.70
N ALA A 48 -4.01 -3.35 -9.17
CA ALA A 48 -5.15 -2.92 -8.39
C ALA A 48 -5.41 -1.44 -8.62
N VAL A 49 -6.64 -1.01 -8.40
CA VAL A 49 -7.00 0.39 -8.23
C VAL A 49 -6.94 0.71 -6.74
N VAL A 50 -6.41 1.89 -6.41
CA VAL A 50 -6.45 2.42 -5.07
C VAL A 50 -7.12 3.79 -5.09
N ASP A 51 -8.12 3.94 -4.25
CA ASP A 51 -8.88 5.17 -4.07
C ASP A 51 -8.49 5.79 -2.73
N GLU A 52 -8.06 7.06 -2.74
CA GLU A 52 -7.77 7.75 -1.49
C GLU A 52 -9.03 7.88 -0.62
N VAL A 53 -8.86 7.59 0.67
CA VAL A 53 -9.89 7.80 1.69
C VAL A 53 -9.52 9.05 2.49
N PRO A 54 -10.31 10.15 2.37
CA PRO A 54 -10.05 11.38 3.11
C PRO A 54 -9.95 11.11 4.62
N THR A 55 -8.76 11.33 5.19
CA THR A 55 -8.46 11.00 6.58
C THR A 55 -7.89 12.22 7.29
N LEU A 56 -8.47 12.57 8.43
CA LEU A 56 -8.04 13.76 9.18
C LEU A 56 -6.57 13.65 9.59
N GLY A 57 -5.80 14.71 9.37
CA GLY A 57 -4.37 14.76 9.70
C GLY A 57 -3.43 14.20 8.64
N LEU A 58 -3.91 13.29 7.79
CA LEU A 58 -3.23 12.82 6.58
C LEU A 58 -3.59 13.76 5.44
N ARG A 59 -2.79 14.83 5.29
CA ARG A 59 -2.91 15.77 4.18
C ARG A 59 -2.45 15.12 2.87
N PRO A 60 -2.88 15.65 1.70
CA PRO A 60 -2.49 15.14 0.39
C PRO A 60 -0.99 14.85 0.35
N SER A 61 -0.63 13.59 0.08
CA SER A 61 0.75 13.13 0.11
C SER A 61 1.58 13.74 -1.03
N LEU A 62 2.91 13.53 -1.04
CA LEU A 62 3.76 13.93 -2.17
C LEU A 62 3.30 13.30 -3.51
N ILE A 63 2.43 12.28 -3.46
CA ILE A 63 1.78 11.71 -4.64
C ILE A 63 0.90 12.76 -5.34
N HIS A 64 0.13 13.57 -4.59
CA HIS A 64 -0.66 14.64 -5.17
C HIS A 64 0.22 15.65 -5.89
N GLU A 65 1.23 16.17 -5.21
CA GLU A 65 2.12 17.18 -5.78
C GLU A 65 2.88 16.64 -7.00
N ARG A 66 3.29 15.37 -6.96
CA ARG A 66 4.14 14.77 -7.99
C ARG A 66 3.37 14.24 -9.19
N PHE A 67 2.24 13.56 -8.97
CA PHE A 67 1.53 12.81 -10.01
C PHE A 67 0.19 13.45 -10.39
N PHE A 68 -0.41 14.25 -9.51
CA PHE A 68 -1.71 14.87 -9.72
C PHE A 68 -1.69 16.38 -9.39
N PRO A 69 -0.75 17.16 -9.96
CA PRO A 69 -0.59 18.56 -9.59
C PRO A 69 -1.86 19.36 -9.90
N GLY A 70 -2.38 20.07 -8.90
CA GLY A 70 -3.57 20.91 -9.03
C GLY A 70 -4.89 20.14 -9.10
N VAL A 71 -4.90 18.82 -8.94
CA VAL A 71 -6.13 18.02 -8.80
C VAL A 71 -6.59 18.12 -7.34
N PRO A 72 -7.77 18.71 -7.07
CA PRO A 72 -8.37 18.64 -5.74
C PRO A 72 -8.81 17.19 -5.47
N GLY A 73 -8.50 16.67 -4.28
CA GLY A 73 -8.71 15.25 -3.95
C GLY A 73 -10.17 14.78 -3.91
N PRO A 74 -10.47 13.56 -3.45
CA PRO A 74 -9.58 12.40 -3.39
C PRO A 74 -9.25 11.85 -4.78
N ILE A 75 -8.05 11.28 -4.92
CA ILE A 75 -7.56 10.72 -6.18
C ILE A 75 -7.73 9.20 -6.25
N SER A 76 -7.91 8.69 -7.48
CA SER A 76 -7.92 7.26 -7.80
C SER A 76 -6.80 6.98 -8.78
N TRP A 77 -6.00 5.95 -8.51
CA TRP A 77 -4.90 5.55 -9.40
C TRP A 77 -4.68 4.04 -9.39
N SER A 78 -4.05 3.54 -10.45
CA SER A 78 -3.68 2.14 -10.55
C SER A 78 -2.29 1.91 -9.98
N ILE A 79 -2.13 0.82 -9.23
CA ILE A 79 -0.85 0.28 -8.78
C ILE A 79 -0.62 -1.07 -9.47
N SER A 80 0.63 -1.36 -9.78
CA SER A 80 1.04 -2.62 -10.41
C SER A 80 2.24 -3.19 -9.67
N ALA A 81 2.27 -4.52 -9.55
CA ALA A 81 3.34 -5.27 -8.92
C ALA A 81 3.79 -6.41 -9.84
N GLY A 82 5.09 -6.44 -10.14
CA GLY A 82 5.72 -7.50 -10.93
C GLY A 82 6.42 -8.56 -10.09
N PHE A 83 7.39 -9.26 -10.67
CA PHE A 83 8.11 -10.41 -10.09
C PHE A 83 8.65 -10.20 -8.65
N LEU A 84 8.98 -8.96 -8.27
CA LEU A 84 9.48 -8.67 -6.92
C LEU A 84 8.38 -8.58 -5.85
N SER A 85 7.12 -8.72 -6.22
CA SER A 85 6.00 -8.53 -5.31
C SER A 85 5.93 -9.62 -4.24
N THR A 86 5.73 -9.17 -3.01
CA THR A 86 5.59 -10.01 -1.83
C THR A 86 4.34 -9.64 -1.07
N PHE A 87 3.72 -10.62 -0.44
CA PHE A 87 2.51 -10.42 0.37
C PHE A 87 2.51 -11.34 1.59
N SER A 88 1.72 -10.96 2.59
CA SER A 88 1.43 -11.73 3.79
C SER A 88 -0.07 -11.65 4.11
N GLU A 89 -0.46 -11.85 5.36
CA GLU A 89 -1.86 -11.69 5.78
C GLU A 89 -2.29 -10.22 5.66
N HIS A 90 -1.45 -9.31 6.15
CA HIS A 90 -1.79 -7.89 6.21
C HIS A 90 -0.94 -7.01 5.31
N THR A 91 0.20 -7.49 4.78
CA THR A 91 1.08 -6.66 3.96
C THR A 91 1.13 -7.07 2.50
N TRP A 92 1.22 -6.10 1.59
CA TRP A 92 1.47 -6.32 0.17
C TRP A 92 2.41 -5.24 -0.32
N SER A 93 3.50 -5.63 -0.97
CA SER A 93 4.50 -4.66 -1.40
C SER A 93 5.16 -5.05 -2.72
N VAL A 94 5.71 -4.04 -3.35
CA VAL A 94 6.75 -4.17 -4.36
C VAL A 94 8.09 -4.00 -3.62
N GLY A 95 9.12 -4.75 -4.01
CA GLY A 95 10.45 -4.69 -3.40
C GLY A 95 11.12 -3.30 -3.47
N TYR A 96 12.45 -3.26 -3.31
CA TYR A 96 13.20 -2.03 -3.06
C TYR A 96 12.81 -0.84 -3.97
N GLY A 97 12.38 0.27 -3.36
CA GLY A 97 12.00 1.52 -4.04
C GLY A 97 10.57 1.57 -4.60
N GLY A 98 9.76 0.53 -4.39
CA GLY A 98 8.34 0.49 -4.75
C GLY A 98 7.41 0.96 -3.62
N TRP A 99 6.14 0.58 -3.74
CA TRP A 99 5.11 0.86 -2.75
C TRP A 99 4.90 -0.31 -1.79
N PHE A 100 4.32 0.01 -0.63
CA PHE A 100 3.92 -0.92 0.43
C PHE A 100 2.48 -0.60 0.86
N LEU A 101 1.69 -1.64 1.06
CA LEU A 101 0.34 -1.61 1.60
C LEU A 101 0.29 -2.40 2.90
N THR A 102 -0.42 -1.89 3.90
CA THR A 102 -0.83 -2.69 5.05
C THR A 102 -2.30 -2.51 5.40
N THR A 103 -3.01 -3.61 5.59
CA THR A 103 -4.40 -3.68 6.09
C THR A 103 -4.46 -3.93 7.60
N ALA A 104 -3.31 -3.99 8.28
CA ALA A 104 -3.26 -4.24 9.73
C ALA A 104 -4.01 -3.11 10.48
N PRO A 105 -5.11 -3.43 11.18
CA PRO A 105 -5.97 -2.41 11.78
C PRO A 105 -5.25 -1.63 12.88
N GLU A 106 -4.32 -2.25 13.59
CA GLU A 106 -3.52 -1.60 14.63
C GLU A 106 -2.62 -0.51 14.03
N ILE A 107 -1.95 -0.80 12.92
CA ILE A 107 -1.07 0.17 12.25
C ILE A 107 -1.88 1.31 11.66
N LEU A 108 -2.99 1.00 10.98
CA LEU A 108 -3.92 2.01 10.48
C LEU A 108 -4.39 2.95 11.59
N CYS A 109 -4.92 2.40 12.69
CA CYS A 109 -5.40 3.20 13.83
C CYS A 109 -4.29 4.08 14.41
N GLN A 110 -3.10 3.53 14.61
CA GLN A 110 -1.98 4.27 15.19
C GLN A 110 -1.48 5.39 14.27
N VAL A 111 -1.36 5.14 12.96
CA VAL A 111 -0.93 6.16 11.99
C VAL A 111 -1.96 7.28 11.90
N VAL A 112 -3.26 6.96 11.88
CA VAL A 112 -4.33 7.97 11.90
C VAL A 112 -4.29 8.78 13.19
N ALA A 113 -4.14 8.13 14.34
CA ALA A 113 -4.02 8.81 15.63
C ALA A 113 -2.79 9.73 15.69
N LEU A 114 -1.64 9.26 15.21
CA LEU A 114 -0.42 10.06 15.09
C LEU A 114 -0.65 11.27 14.16
N ALA A 115 -1.24 11.05 12.99
CA ALA A 115 -1.48 12.10 12.01
C ALA A 115 -2.41 13.20 12.54
N ALA A 116 -3.38 12.85 13.39
CA ALA A 116 -4.26 13.81 14.05
C ALA A 116 -3.53 14.76 15.01
N THR A 117 -2.31 14.41 15.47
CA THR A 117 -1.47 15.27 16.32
C THR A 117 -0.58 16.24 15.55
N PHE A 118 -0.52 16.13 14.21
CA PHE A 118 0.40 16.94 13.41
C PHE A 118 -0.05 18.39 13.32
N GLU A 119 0.84 19.29 13.75
CA GLU A 119 0.68 20.73 13.57
C GLU A 119 0.59 21.08 12.07
N GLU A 120 -0.28 22.02 11.71
CA GLU A 120 -0.51 22.40 10.30
C GLU A 120 0.76 22.80 9.55
N ARG A 121 1.71 23.42 10.26
CA ARG A 121 2.97 23.92 9.70
C ARG A 121 4.00 22.83 9.37
N LEU A 122 3.80 21.58 9.81
CA LEU A 122 4.73 20.49 9.47
C LEU A 122 4.67 20.21 7.96
N SER A 123 5.85 20.15 7.34
CA SER A 123 6.01 19.81 5.92
C SER A 123 5.51 18.38 5.63
N PRO A 124 5.06 18.08 4.39
CA PRO A 124 4.71 16.72 3.99
C PRO A 124 5.83 15.71 4.25
N GLU A 125 7.09 16.10 4.04
CA GLU A 125 8.28 15.29 4.28
C GLU A 125 8.48 14.97 5.76
N ASP A 126 8.35 15.95 6.65
CA ASP A 126 8.48 15.73 8.10
C ASP A 126 7.36 14.83 8.64
N ARG A 127 6.12 15.04 8.16
CA ARG A 127 4.97 14.19 8.50
C ARG A 127 5.23 12.75 8.06
N PHE A 128 5.69 12.57 6.82
CA PHE A 128 6.03 11.26 6.29
C PHE A 128 7.16 10.60 7.09
N GLY A 129 8.22 11.33 7.42
CA GLY A 129 9.32 10.84 8.24
C GLY A 129 8.85 10.31 9.60
N ARG A 130 7.97 11.04 10.29
CA ARG A 130 7.38 10.60 11.57
C ARG A 130 6.50 9.37 11.45
N ILE A 131 5.69 9.28 10.39
CA ILE A 131 4.87 8.09 10.13
C ILE A 131 5.76 6.88 9.85
N MET A 132 6.82 7.05 9.05
CA MET A 132 7.76 5.97 8.77
C MET A 132 8.49 5.52 10.03
N GLU A 133 8.99 6.44 10.85
CA GLU A 133 9.60 6.12 12.15
C GLU A 133 8.64 5.30 13.02
N HIS A 134 7.36 5.70 13.09
CA HIS A 134 6.33 4.97 13.81
C HIS A 134 6.13 3.54 13.27
N ILE A 135 5.99 3.38 11.95
CA ILE A 135 5.84 2.06 11.31
C ILE A 135 7.08 1.18 11.58
N TYR A 136 8.29 1.74 11.52
CA TYR A 136 9.52 1.00 11.78
C TYR A 136 9.64 0.52 13.24
N LEU A 137 9.09 1.28 14.19
CA LEU A 137 9.05 0.89 15.60
C LEU A 137 7.97 -0.15 15.90
N HIS A 138 7.00 -0.33 15.01
CA HIS A 138 5.90 -1.28 15.12
C HIS A 138 5.85 -2.23 13.92
N PRO A 139 6.90 -3.06 13.71
CA PRO A 139 6.96 -3.96 12.58
C PRO A 139 5.87 -5.03 12.67
N ILE A 140 5.24 -5.30 11.52
CA ILE A 140 4.35 -6.45 11.35
C ILE A 140 5.24 -7.67 11.11
N HIS A 141 5.17 -8.64 12.02
CA HIS A 141 5.91 -9.90 11.92
C HIS A 141 5.02 -10.99 11.33
N GLU A 142 5.11 -11.19 10.02
CA GLU A 142 4.31 -12.19 9.31
C GLU A 142 5.16 -13.04 8.35
N GLU A 143 4.68 -14.24 8.05
CA GLU A 143 5.28 -15.06 7.00
C GLU A 143 5.01 -14.43 5.63
N VAL A 144 6.08 -14.08 4.94
CA VAL A 144 6.02 -13.41 3.63
C VAL A 144 6.10 -14.43 2.51
N SER A 145 5.15 -14.37 1.59
CA SER A 145 5.11 -15.15 0.35
C SER A 145 5.42 -14.25 -0.85
N ARG A 146 6.06 -14.80 -1.88
CA ARG A 146 6.16 -14.14 -3.19
C ARG A 146 4.85 -14.29 -3.94
N VAL A 147 4.35 -13.22 -4.57
CA VAL A 147 3.20 -13.34 -5.48
C VAL A 147 3.57 -14.27 -6.64
N PHE A 148 4.74 -14.02 -7.23
CA PHE A 148 5.33 -14.82 -8.29
C PHE A 148 6.39 -15.75 -7.67
N PRO A 149 6.11 -17.06 -7.54
CA PRO A 149 7.09 -17.99 -6.99
C PRO A 149 8.35 -18.03 -7.86
N ASP A 150 9.50 -18.33 -7.25
CA ASP A 150 10.74 -18.48 -8.00
C ASP A 150 10.66 -19.67 -8.96
N ASP A 151 11.15 -19.48 -10.19
CA ASP A 151 11.34 -20.55 -11.15
C ASP A 151 12.45 -21.49 -10.61
N LYS A 152 12.05 -22.57 -9.92
CA LYS A 152 12.95 -23.70 -9.59
C LYS A 152 12.98 -24.71 -10.74
#